data_AF-A0A3M1UZH3-F1
#
_entry.id   AF-A0A3M1UZH3-F1
#
_cell.length_a   1.000
_cell.length_b   1.000
_cell.length_c   1.000
_cell.angle_alpha   90.00
_cell.angle_beta   90.00
_cell.angle_gamma   90.00
#
_symmetry.space_group_name_H-M   'P 1'
#
loop_
_entity.id
_entity.type
_entity.pdbx_description
1 polymer ?
#
loop_
_entity_poly.entity_id
_entity_poly.type
_entity_poly.pdbx_seq_one_letter_code
_entity_poly.pdbx_strand_id
1 'polypeptide(L)'
;MSALLCSHPLQASAQPFPTRPPDAGTTTAAANQAEAATTNSTGAEGEDDRATEPAEGVLRPKVGDVMYLLDKDGKPVPVRTGATLEAFLQWLQEREKTPNRDEVPLEYSFSEVVIDGSVSGDPARATLDVSYDVTVHVSNRAVSVPLGLGGGTLLGARHEGPGEAVFQYSASLGHRCWVTAKGRHRLSLRVSIPVHAQPPWHLLRLHVPSAATSRMTLRVPGEQITVRSPAGTFSQVRRQDDGGARIELFGFRDRFELAWKPAPQRQVAAPRLIVHSLFVLEATREAVAVEVVQQVASTAGEIDRLVVTLPSQFREFDVHGESVAGFRIDPSSPRRVQVELNHPASDTVELKWTFWKPVALDGPVTLLVDGLEVAGAQRQTGAVAIQVSEDVRIRRLERKERFVLPVSVRDLKSFASLRERLADGAIGQAYRFFRQPFQLTLQLTRLEPVW
;
A
#
# COMPACT_ATOMS: atom_id res chain seq x y z
N MET A 1 31.31 55.54 -5.75
CA MET A 1 30.84 55.33 -4.36
C MET A 1 30.97 53.85 -4.03
N SER A 2 31.17 53.56 -2.74
CA SER A 2 31.57 52.32 -2.06
C SER A 2 31.21 50.95 -2.67
N ALA A 3 32.15 50.01 -2.47
CA ALA A 3 31.99 48.57 -2.66
C ALA A 3 31.40 47.87 -1.41
N LEU A 4 30.96 46.62 -1.59
CA LEU A 4 30.81 45.50 -0.61
C LEU A 4 30.35 44.30 -1.46
N LEU A 5 31.12 43.25 -1.80
CA LEU A 5 32.01 42.37 -1.02
C LEU A 5 31.30 41.69 0.18
N CYS A 6 30.72 40.51 -0.09
CA CYS A 6 30.40 39.49 0.91
C CYS A 6 30.80 38.12 0.38
N SER A 7 32.07 37.77 0.60
CA SER A 7 32.61 36.41 0.47
C SER A 7 32.60 35.74 1.83
N HIS A 8 32.05 34.52 1.94
CA HIS A 8 32.28 33.61 3.08
C HIS A 8 32.49 32.17 2.59
N PRO A 9 33.26 31.33 3.31
CA PRO A 9 34.09 30.31 2.66
C PRO A 9 33.56 28.88 2.73
N LEU A 10 34.11 28.04 1.84
CA LEU A 10 34.12 26.59 1.95
C LEU A 10 34.73 26.13 3.28
N GLN A 11 34.09 25.17 3.95
CA GLN A 11 34.68 24.45 5.07
C GLN A 11 34.64 22.94 4.78
N ALA A 12 35.82 22.35 4.57
CA ALA A 12 36.01 20.93 4.34
C ALA A 12 36.74 20.31 5.53
N SER A 13 36.13 19.29 6.15
CA SER A 13 36.75 18.34 7.09
C SER A 13 35.93 17.05 6.99
N ALA A 14 36.41 16.00 6.31
CA ALA A 14 37.42 15.05 6.79
C ALA A 14 36.87 14.12 7.90
N GLN A 15 36.42 12.91 7.50
CA GLN A 15 36.14 11.80 8.41
C GLN A 15 37.45 11.12 8.87
N PRO A 16 37.44 10.49 10.05
CA PRO A 16 38.29 9.35 10.36
C PRO A 16 37.48 8.05 10.58
N PHE A 17 37.73 7.03 9.74
CA PHE A 17 37.70 5.62 10.16
C PHE A 17 38.98 5.35 10.99
N PRO A 18 39.00 4.44 11.99
CA PRO A 18 38.90 2.97 11.81
C PRO A 18 37.92 2.32 12.84
N THR A 19 37.88 1.01 13.20
CA THR A 19 38.78 -0.16 12.99
C THR A 19 37.99 -1.49 13.03
N ARG A 20 38.62 -2.58 12.56
CA ARG A 20 38.31 -4.02 12.73
C ARG A 20 39.66 -4.78 12.63
N PRO A 21 39.84 -6.09 12.94
CA PRO A 21 39.20 -7.04 13.87
C PRO A 21 40.21 -7.40 15.02
N PRO A 22 40.26 -8.61 15.65
CA PRO A 22 40.57 -9.92 15.01
C PRO A 22 39.66 -11.11 15.41
N ASP A 23 39.85 -12.23 14.71
CA ASP A 23 39.12 -13.51 14.84
C ASP A 23 39.68 -14.48 15.92
N ALA A 24 38.82 -15.39 16.41
CA ALA A 24 39.08 -16.82 16.74
C ALA A 24 37.84 -17.40 17.48
N GLY A 25 37.39 -18.64 17.28
CA GLY A 25 37.81 -19.68 16.34
C GLY A 25 36.86 -20.90 16.37
N THR A 26 37.16 -21.88 15.50
CA THR A 26 36.67 -23.27 15.39
C THR A 26 36.49 -24.00 16.75
N THR A 27 35.73 -25.11 16.93
CA THR A 27 35.77 -26.41 16.19
C THR A 27 34.68 -27.41 16.69
N THR A 28 34.37 -28.46 15.90
CA THR A 28 33.87 -29.83 16.30
C THR A 28 32.43 -29.93 16.90
N ALA A 29 31.46 -30.76 16.49
CA ALA A 29 31.31 -32.07 15.80
C ALA A 29 31.13 -33.31 16.73
N ALA A 30 30.32 -34.28 16.27
CA ALA A 30 29.89 -35.54 16.93
C ALA A 30 28.94 -35.41 18.16
N ALA A 31 28.07 -36.35 18.55
CA ALA A 31 27.28 -37.47 17.96
C ALA A 31 26.97 -38.50 19.09
N ASN A 32 25.94 -39.35 18.90
CA ASN A 32 25.44 -40.46 19.74
C ASN A 32 24.35 -40.13 20.78
N GLN A 33 23.16 -40.77 20.76
CA GLN A 33 22.79 -42.17 21.14
C GLN A 33 22.95 -42.42 22.65
N ALA A 34 22.08 -43.13 23.38
CA ALA A 34 20.75 -43.72 23.11
C ALA A 34 19.82 -43.41 24.33
N GLU A 35 18.57 -43.85 24.45
CA GLU A 35 18.16 -45.24 24.71
C GLU A 35 16.66 -45.45 24.43
N ALA A 36 16.31 -46.67 24.03
CA ALA A 36 14.93 -47.15 23.99
C ALA A 36 14.89 -48.52 24.68
N ALA A 37 13.88 -48.77 25.52
CA ALA A 37 13.61 -50.10 26.06
C ALA A 37 12.11 -50.30 26.31
N THR A 38 11.51 -51.15 25.47
CA THR A 38 10.16 -51.71 25.57
C THR A 38 10.17 -52.97 26.44
N THR A 39 9.05 -53.35 27.08
CA THR A 39 8.47 -54.73 27.18
C THR A 39 7.37 -54.79 28.28
N ASN A 40 6.13 -55.19 27.94
CA ASN A 40 5.51 -56.54 27.99
C ASN A 40 5.44 -57.13 29.43
N SER A 41 4.29 -57.44 30.04
CA SER A 41 3.11 -58.26 29.66
C SER A 41 3.13 -59.63 30.34
N THR A 42 1.93 -60.08 30.77
CA THR A 42 1.42 -61.47 30.90
C THR A 42 1.25 -62.01 32.33
N GLY A 43 0.05 -62.55 32.61
CA GLY A 43 -0.28 -63.32 33.82
C GLY A 43 -1.79 -63.49 34.05
N ALA A 44 -2.36 -64.59 33.53
CA ALA A 44 -3.68 -65.12 33.94
C ALA A 44 -3.50 -65.99 35.24
N GLU A 45 -4.48 -66.64 35.88
CA GLU A 45 -5.78 -67.19 35.43
C GLU A 45 -6.65 -67.66 36.64
N GLY A 46 -7.98 -67.81 36.44
CA GLY A 46 -8.91 -68.62 37.27
C GLY A 46 -9.61 -67.96 38.48
N GLU A 47 -10.79 -68.41 38.94
CA GLU A 47 -11.87 -69.21 38.31
C GLU A 47 -13.19 -69.08 39.15
N ASP A 48 -14.34 -69.07 38.47
CA ASP A 48 -15.77 -69.28 38.87
C ASP A 48 -16.33 -68.85 40.26
N ASP A 49 -17.39 -68.02 40.26
CA ASP A 49 -18.72 -68.44 40.79
C ASP A 49 -19.86 -67.55 40.22
N ARG A 50 -21.08 -68.09 40.19
CA ARG A 50 -22.27 -67.53 39.52
C ARG A 50 -23.14 -66.63 40.41
N ALA A 51 -23.65 -65.52 39.85
CA ALA A 51 -25.00 -65.02 40.17
C ALA A 51 -25.60 -64.16 39.05
N THR A 52 -26.89 -64.38 38.80
CA THR A 52 -27.71 -63.83 37.69
C THR A 52 -28.06 -62.34 37.82
N GLU A 53 -28.26 -61.68 36.67
CA GLU A 53 -28.82 -60.33 36.46
C GLU A 53 -30.22 -60.12 37.11
N PRO A 54 -30.65 -58.87 37.38
CA PRO A 54 -31.36 -58.10 36.33
C PRO A 54 -31.04 -56.60 36.27
N ALA A 55 -31.49 -55.98 35.16
CA ALA A 55 -31.26 -54.59 34.77
C ALA A 55 -32.26 -53.55 35.36
N GLU A 56 -32.19 -52.31 34.83
CA GLU A 56 -33.06 -51.13 35.05
C GLU A 56 -32.88 -50.28 36.32
N GLY A 57 -31.90 -49.38 36.27
CA GLY A 57 -31.82 -48.20 37.14
C GLY A 57 -32.63 -47.00 36.60
N VAL A 58 -33.97 -47.04 36.69
CA VAL A 58 -34.82 -45.86 36.35
C VAL A 58 -34.47 -44.69 37.27
N LEU A 59 -33.98 -43.58 36.69
CA LEU A 59 -33.75 -42.33 37.42
C LEU A 59 -35.08 -41.75 37.92
N ARG A 60 -35.43 -42.02 39.18
CA ARG A 60 -36.57 -41.40 39.85
C ARG A 60 -36.19 -39.97 40.25
N PRO A 61 -36.83 -38.93 39.70
CA PRO A 61 -36.49 -37.55 40.04
C PRO A 61 -36.88 -37.25 41.50
N LYS A 62 -36.03 -36.51 42.19
CA LYS A 62 -36.19 -36.09 43.58
C LYS A 62 -37.00 -34.80 43.65
N VAL A 63 -37.56 -34.50 44.82
CA VAL A 63 -38.26 -33.23 45.08
C VAL A 63 -37.27 -32.07 44.95
N GLY A 64 -37.56 -31.13 44.04
CA GLY A 64 -36.68 -30.00 43.73
C GLY A 64 -35.96 -30.10 42.37
N ASP A 65 -35.96 -31.27 41.73
CA ASP A 65 -35.48 -31.42 40.35
C ASP A 65 -36.38 -30.64 39.37
N VAL A 66 -35.80 -30.19 38.26
CA VAL A 66 -36.54 -29.52 37.17
C VAL A 66 -36.80 -30.53 36.07
N MET A 67 -38.06 -30.98 35.96
CA MET A 67 -38.54 -31.72 34.79
C MET A 67 -38.93 -30.74 33.67
N TYR A 68 -38.85 -31.18 32.43
CA TYR A 68 -39.36 -30.41 31.29
C TYR A 68 -40.55 -31.15 30.69
N LEU A 69 -41.71 -30.50 30.67
CA LEU A 69 -42.90 -30.97 29.97
C LEU A 69 -42.98 -30.26 28.62
N LEU A 70 -43.31 -30.99 27.55
CA LEU A 70 -43.55 -30.37 26.24
C LEU A 70 -44.94 -29.71 26.25
N ASP A 71 -45.03 -28.46 25.79
CA ASP A 71 -46.30 -27.82 25.51
C ASP A 71 -46.95 -28.37 24.22
N LYS A 72 -48.16 -27.89 23.92
CA LYS A 72 -48.92 -28.24 22.71
C LYS A 72 -48.18 -27.96 21.39
N ASP A 73 -47.18 -27.09 21.41
CA ASP A 73 -46.36 -26.67 20.28
C ASP A 73 -44.97 -27.35 20.30
N GLY A 74 -44.78 -28.34 21.17
CA GLY A 74 -43.57 -29.16 21.28
C GLY A 74 -42.40 -28.49 22.02
N LYS A 75 -42.61 -27.38 22.72
CA LYS A 75 -41.51 -26.67 23.43
C LYS A 75 -41.36 -27.15 24.88
N PRO A 76 -40.14 -27.37 25.38
CA PRO A 76 -39.90 -27.81 26.75
C PRO A 76 -40.10 -26.67 27.76
N VAL A 77 -41.11 -26.81 28.61
CA VAL A 77 -41.44 -25.92 29.72
C VAL A 77 -40.94 -26.53 31.05
N PRO A 78 -40.08 -25.83 31.82
CA PRO A 78 -39.59 -26.33 33.10
C PRO A 78 -40.68 -26.33 34.18
N VAL A 79 -40.85 -27.48 34.83
CA VAL A 79 -41.76 -27.72 35.96
C VAL A 79 -40.96 -28.35 37.10
N ARG A 80 -41.04 -27.78 38.30
CA ARG A 80 -40.38 -28.34 39.49
C ARG A 80 -41.13 -29.57 39.99
N THR A 81 -40.42 -30.66 40.27
CA THR A 81 -41.01 -31.88 40.82
C THR A 81 -41.58 -31.64 42.22
N GLY A 82 -42.85 -32.02 42.41
CA GLY A 82 -43.59 -31.81 43.65
C GLY A 82 -44.44 -30.53 43.70
N ALA A 83 -44.41 -29.67 42.67
CA ALA A 83 -45.35 -28.55 42.57
C ALA A 83 -46.78 -29.04 42.24
N THR A 84 -47.78 -28.50 42.92
CA THR A 84 -49.19 -28.71 42.55
C THR A 84 -49.52 -27.97 41.25
N LEU A 85 -50.50 -28.46 40.50
CA LEU A 85 -51.01 -27.80 39.29
C LEU A 85 -51.41 -26.34 39.56
N GLU A 86 -51.99 -26.09 40.73
CA GLU A 86 -52.42 -24.77 41.19
C GLU A 86 -51.22 -23.80 41.40
N ALA A 87 -50.12 -24.28 41.99
CA ALA A 87 -48.89 -23.50 42.14
C ALA A 87 -48.21 -23.21 40.78
N PHE A 88 -48.28 -24.14 39.83
CA PHE A 88 -47.78 -23.93 38.47
C PHE A 88 -48.62 -22.89 37.70
N LEU A 89 -49.94 -22.93 37.85
CA LEU A 89 -50.85 -21.95 37.25
C LEU A 89 -50.72 -20.55 37.89
N GLN A 90 -50.52 -20.46 39.21
CA GLN A 90 -50.18 -19.19 39.87
C GLN A 90 -48.88 -18.60 39.33
N TRP A 91 -47.82 -19.41 39.20
CA TRP A 91 -46.54 -18.96 38.64
C TRP A 91 -46.64 -18.47 37.19
N LEU A 92 -47.46 -19.12 36.35
CA LEU A 92 -47.77 -18.64 35.00
C LEU A 92 -48.52 -17.31 35.03
N GLN A 93 -49.55 -17.17 35.87
CA GLN A 93 -50.29 -15.91 36.02
C GLN A 93 -49.42 -14.77 36.58
N GLU A 94 -48.45 -15.06 37.45
CA GLU A 94 -47.48 -14.07 37.92
C GLU A 94 -46.50 -13.64 36.82
N ARG A 95 -46.11 -14.56 35.91
CA ARG A 95 -45.35 -14.19 34.70
C ARG A 95 -46.16 -13.35 33.71
N GLU A 96 -47.45 -13.62 33.54
CA GLU A 96 -48.31 -12.80 32.67
C GLU A 96 -48.67 -11.44 33.29
N LYS A 97 -48.82 -11.36 34.62
CA LYS A 97 -49.10 -10.10 35.35
C LYS A 97 -47.88 -9.23 35.60
N THR A 98 -46.67 -9.77 35.45
CA THR A 98 -45.43 -8.98 35.45
C THR A 98 -45.20 -8.49 34.03
N PRO A 99 -45.46 -7.21 33.69
CA PRO A 99 -45.16 -6.70 32.36
C PRO A 99 -43.67 -6.89 32.08
N ASN A 100 -43.37 -7.25 30.83
CA ASN A 100 -42.05 -7.66 30.39
C ASN A 100 -41.00 -6.61 30.81
N ARG A 101 -39.99 -7.01 31.60
CA ARG A 101 -39.06 -6.10 32.29
C ARG A 101 -38.12 -5.32 31.34
N ASP A 102 -38.27 -5.57 30.04
CA ASP A 102 -37.46 -5.02 28.95
C ASP A 102 -38.13 -3.83 28.22
N GLU A 103 -39.40 -3.50 28.50
CA GLU A 103 -40.07 -2.31 27.93
C GLU A 103 -40.00 -1.09 28.86
N VAL A 104 -38.79 -0.67 29.22
CA VAL A 104 -38.57 0.74 29.62
C VAL A 104 -38.49 1.57 28.34
N PRO A 105 -39.39 2.56 28.11
CA PRO A 105 -39.32 3.38 26.91
C PRO A 105 -37.98 4.09 26.82
N LEU A 106 -37.27 3.90 25.70
CA LEU A 106 -36.02 4.59 25.42
C LEU A 106 -36.25 6.12 25.47
N GLU A 107 -35.74 6.79 26.50
CA GLU A 107 -35.93 8.24 26.67
C GLU A 107 -35.26 9.04 25.54
N TYR A 108 -34.22 8.48 24.95
CA TYR A 108 -33.47 9.03 23.82
C TYR A 108 -32.90 7.91 22.94
N SER A 109 -32.52 8.26 21.72
CA SER A 109 -31.80 7.39 20.78
C SER A 109 -30.84 8.19 19.91
N PHE A 110 -29.61 7.71 19.74
CA PHE A 110 -28.64 8.30 18.81
C PHE A 110 -28.84 7.74 17.40
N SER A 111 -29.07 8.62 16.44
CA SER A 111 -29.11 8.25 15.02
C SER A 111 -27.70 8.18 14.44
N GLU A 112 -26.87 9.19 14.71
CA GLU A 112 -25.55 9.33 14.11
C GLU A 112 -24.51 9.92 15.08
N VAL A 113 -23.26 9.45 14.96
CA VAL A 113 -22.06 10.05 15.56
C VAL A 113 -21.03 10.35 14.46
N VAL A 114 -20.67 11.62 14.29
CA VAL A 114 -19.56 12.04 13.41
C VAL A 114 -18.45 12.64 14.24
N ILE A 115 -17.21 12.24 13.99
CA ILE A 115 -16.00 12.80 14.60
C ILE A 115 -15.06 13.23 13.46
N ASP A 116 -14.68 14.51 13.39
CA ASP A 116 -13.50 14.95 12.63
C ASP A 116 -12.41 15.40 13.63
N GLY A 117 -11.14 15.24 13.30
CA GLY A 117 -10.08 15.66 14.20
C GLY A 117 -8.67 15.50 13.69
N SER A 118 -7.74 16.06 14.44
CA SER A 118 -6.31 16.02 14.18
C SER A 118 -5.50 15.74 15.44
N VAL A 119 -4.38 15.04 15.29
CA VAL A 119 -3.39 14.80 16.34
C VAL A 119 -2.21 15.74 16.16
N SER A 120 -1.86 16.48 17.20
CA SER A 120 -0.74 17.42 17.19
C SER A 120 -0.13 17.64 18.58
N GLY A 121 1.04 18.30 18.61
CA GLY A 121 1.74 18.68 19.84
C GLY A 121 2.62 17.57 20.45
N ASP A 122 3.39 17.97 21.47
CA ASP A 122 4.17 17.09 22.34
C ASP A 122 3.96 17.56 23.80
N PRO A 123 3.34 16.75 24.69
CA PRO A 123 2.78 15.41 24.43
C PRO A 123 1.59 15.47 23.46
N ALA A 124 1.47 14.44 22.61
CA ALA A 124 0.46 14.37 21.57
C ALA A 124 -0.99 14.39 22.11
N ARG A 125 -1.83 15.26 21.55
CA ARG A 125 -3.26 15.31 21.84
C ARG A 125 -4.08 15.29 20.55
N ALA A 126 -5.21 14.61 20.59
CA ALA A 126 -6.22 14.65 19.54
C ALA A 126 -7.21 15.79 19.84
N THR A 127 -7.34 16.74 18.93
CA THR A 127 -8.44 17.71 18.94
C THR A 127 -9.55 17.18 18.04
N LEU A 128 -10.72 16.92 18.63
CA LEU A 128 -11.85 16.32 17.94
C LEU A 128 -13.05 17.28 17.95
N ASP A 129 -13.64 17.50 16.78
CA ASP A 129 -14.95 18.10 16.58
C ASP A 129 -15.96 16.97 16.40
N VAL A 130 -16.81 16.77 17.40
CA VAL A 130 -17.77 15.65 17.49
C VAL A 130 -19.19 16.18 17.36
N SER A 131 -20.00 15.55 16.51
CA SER A 131 -21.42 15.84 16.34
C SER A 131 -22.27 14.61 16.61
N TYR A 132 -23.31 14.78 17.42
CA TYR A 132 -24.31 13.77 17.75
C TYR A 132 -25.68 14.21 17.25
N ASP A 133 -26.35 13.37 16.46
CA ASP A 133 -27.77 13.54 16.16
C ASP A 133 -28.60 12.63 17.07
N VAL A 134 -29.34 13.25 18.00
CA VAL A 134 -30.09 12.60 19.08
C VAL A 134 -31.58 12.88 18.91
N THR A 135 -32.41 11.86 19.04
CA THR A 135 -33.86 12.02 19.21
C THR A 135 -34.22 11.77 20.67
N VAL A 136 -34.84 12.75 21.33
CA VAL A 136 -35.41 12.64 22.68
C VAL A 136 -36.91 12.37 22.55
N HIS A 137 -37.41 11.35 23.25
CA HIS A 137 -38.76 10.81 23.07
C HIS A 137 -39.76 11.29 24.14
N VAL A 138 -39.27 11.79 25.27
CA VAL A 138 -40.09 12.29 26.39
C VAL A 138 -40.10 13.83 26.43
N SER A 139 -41.22 14.42 26.84
CA SER A 139 -41.47 15.87 26.84
C SER A 139 -41.63 16.50 28.24
N ASN A 140 -41.59 15.68 29.30
CA ASN A 140 -42.14 16.05 30.61
C ASN A 140 -41.06 16.21 31.69
N ARG A 141 -39.78 16.00 31.34
CA ARG A 141 -38.62 16.12 32.24
C ARG A 141 -37.35 16.38 31.46
N ALA A 142 -36.34 16.93 32.12
CA ALA A 142 -34.99 16.97 31.56
C ALA A 142 -34.41 15.55 31.45
N VAL A 143 -33.89 15.21 30.27
CA VAL A 143 -33.28 13.90 29.96
C VAL A 143 -31.77 14.02 30.02
N SER A 144 -31.09 13.11 30.72
CA SER A 144 -29.63 13.04 30.75
C SER A 144 -29.14 12.21 29.57
N VAL A 145 -28.63 12.87 28.54
CA VAL A 145 -28.05 12.25 27.35
C VAL A 145 -26.54 12.08 27.61
N PRO A 146 -26.02 10.85 27.79
CA PRO A 146 -24.58 10.62 27.94
C PRO A 146 -23.89 10.84 26.60
N LEU A 147 -22.76 11.55 26.58
CA LEU A 147 -21.97 11.83 25.38
C LEU A 147 -20.61 11.12 25.41
N GLY A 148 -20.18 10.62 26.58
CA GLY A 148 -18.92 9.91 26.72
C GLY A 148 -17.72 10.87 26.65
N LEU A 149 -16.75 10.59 25.79
CA LEU A 149 -15.53 11.40 25.62
C LEU A 149 -14.77 11.65 26.94
N GLY A 150 -14.83 10.67 27.86
CA GLY A 150 -14.18 10.73 29.18
C GLY A 150 -12.67 10.90 29.07
N GLY A 151 -12.08 11.70 29.98
CA GLY A 151 -10.67 12.10 29.90
C GLY A 151 -10.38 13.22 28.87
N GLY A 152 -11.37 13.64 28.09
CA GLY A 152 -11.28 14.79 27.20
C GLY A 152 -11.60 16.11 27.88
N THR A 153 -10.74 17.12 27.66
CA THR A 153 -11.02 18.51 28.05
C THR A 153 -12.02 19.11 27.06
N LEU A 154 -13.14 19.63 27.53
CA LEU A 154 -14.09 20.36 26.69
C LEU A 154 -13.51 21.73 26.31
N LEU A 155 -13.44 22.01 25.01
CA LEU A 155 -12.99 23.30 24.46
C LEU A 155 -14.17 24.17 23.99
N GLY A 156 -15.31 23.54 23.68
CA GLY A 156 -16.55 24.23 23.33
C GLY A 156 -17.69 23.24 23.13
N ALA A 157 -18.93 23.71 23.31
CA ALA A 157 -20.15 22.95 23.06
C ALA A 157 -21.24 23.83 22.45
N ARG A 158 -22.08 23.24 21.60
CA ARG A 158 -23.24 23.88 20.95
C ARG A 158 -24.38 22.87 20.86
N HIS A 159 -25.60 23.37 21.00
CA HIS A 159 -26.83 22.62 20.80
C HIS A 159 -27.68 23.31 19.73
N GLU A 160 -28.37 22.50 18.93
CA GLU A 160 -29.38 22.95 17.99
C GLU A 160 -30.60 22.02 18.11
N GLY A 161 -31.78 22.57 18.30
CA GLY A 161 -33.02 21.82 18.49
C GLY A 161 -33.99 22.55 19.40
N PRO A 162 -35.15 21.96 19.71
CA PRO A 162 -36.10 22.55 20.65
C PRO A 162 -35.57 22.52 22.10
N GLY A 163 -36.10 23.42 22.93
CA GLY A 163 -35.79 23.49 24.36
C GLY A 163 -34.38 24.00 24.68
N GLU A 164 -33.95 23.75 25.92
CA GLU A 164 -32.63 24.12 26.42
C GLU A 164 -31.74 22.89 26.58
N ALA A 165 -30.43 23.12 26.52
CA ALA A 165 -29.41 22.09 26.65
C ALA A 165 -28.29 22.55 27.59
N VAL A 166 -28.03 21.76 28.64
CA VAL A 166 -26.97 22.05 29.63
C VAL A 166 -25.91 20.96 29.58
N PHE A 167 -24.71 21.32 29.13
CA PHE A 167 -23.55 20.42 29.09
C PHE A 167 -22.88 20.34 30.46
N GLN A 168 -22.60 19.12 30.93
CA GLN A 168 -21.98 18.87 32.23
C GLN A 168 -20.96 17.74 32.12
N TYR A 169 -19.81 17.90 32.78
CA TYR A 169 -18.83 16.83 32.93
C TYR A 169 -19.14 15.96 34.15
N SER A 170 -18.85 14.66 34.05
CA SER A 170 -18.90 13.68 35.12
C SER A 170 -17.63 12.83 35.09
N ALA A 171 -16.97 12.67 36.23
CA ALA A 171 -15.74 11.88 36.32
C ALA A 171 -15.95 10.39 35.98
N SER A 172 -17.16 9.85 36.17
CA SER A 172 -17.49 8.44 35.90
C SER A 172 -18.10 8.18 34.52
N LEU A 173 -18.87 9.14 33.97
CA LEU A 173 -19.61 8.97 32.71
C LEU A 173 -19.05 9.82 31.55
N GLY A 174 -18.06 10.67 31.80
CA GLY A 174 -17.57 11.67 30.85
C GLY A 174 -18.54 12.85 30.70
N HIS A 175 -18.60 13.40 29.49
CA HIS A 175 -19.51 14.49 29.14
C HIS A 175 -20.95 13.97 29.01
N ARG A 176 -21.91 14.77 29.44
CA ARG A 176 -23.36 14.56 29.27
C ARG A 176 -24.05 15.88 28.96
N CYS A 177 -25.20 15.79 28.32
CA CYS A 177 -26.07 16.93 28.04
C CYS A 177 -27.45 16.69 28.65
N TRP A 178 -27.94 17.64 29.42
CA TRP A 178 -29.33 17.65 29.90
C TRP A 178 -30.19 18.38 28.87
N VAL A 179 -31.18 17.71 28.29
CA VAL A 179 -32.07 18.28 27.27
C VAL A 179 -33.50 18.34 27.82
N THR A 180 -34.18 19.48 27.72
CA THR A 180 -35.48 19.72 28.37
C THR A 180 -36.71 19.49 27.49
N ALA A 181 -36.56 19.45 26.17
CA ALA A 181 -37.66 19.26 25.22
C ALA A 181 -37.57 17.93 24.46
N LYS A 182 -38.72 17.45 23.99
CA LYS A 182 -38.85 16.33 23.05
C LYS A 182 -38.48 16.79 21.64
N GLY A 183 -37.84 15.93 20.85
CA GLY A 183 -37.57 16.18 19.43
C GLY A 183 -36.21 15.69 18.97
N ARG A 184 -35.77 16.17 17.80
CA ARG A 184 -34.42 15.96 17.29
C ARG A 184 -33.52 17.10 17.73
N HIS A 185 -32.35 16.76 18.22
CA HIS A 185 -31.31 17.69 18.66
C HIS A 185 -29.98 17.31 18.02
N ARG A 186 -29.21 18.32 17.65
CA ARG A 186 -27.80 18.17 17.27
C ARG A 186 -26.93 18.73 18.39
N LEU A 187 -26.03 17.90 18.89
CA LEU A 187 -25.08 18.26 19.95
C LEU A 187 -23.67 18.24 19.36
N SER A 188 -23.03 19.40 19.29
CA SER A 188 -21.69 19.56 18.73
C SER A 188 -20.71 19.93 19.82
N LEU A 189 -19.63 19.18 19.96
CA LEU A 189 -18.62 19.32 21.02
C LEU A 189 -17.23 19.35 20.40
N ARG A 190 -16.42 20.35 20.77
CA ARG A 190 -14.98 20.35 20.53
C ARG A 190 -14.26 19.88 21.79
N VAL A 191 -13.49 18.80 21.70
CA VAL A 191 -12.77 18.19 22.84
C VAL A 191 -11.30 17.96 22.51
N SER A 192 -10.44 18.03 23.54
CA SER A 192 -9.03 17.65 23.45
C SER A 192 -8.72 16.45 24.31
N ILE A 193 -8.36 15.32 23.68
CA ILE A 193 -8.16 14.01 24.31
C ILE A 193 -6.67 13.62 24.21
N PRO A 194 -6.04 13.12 25.29
CA PRO A 194 -4.64 12.68 25.23
C PRO A 194 -4.48 11.47 24.30
N VAL A 195 -3.39 11.46 23.52
CA VAL A 195 -2.95 10.27 22.78
C VAL A 195 -1.84 9.60 23.58
N HIS A 196 -2.04 8.33 23.95
CA HIS A 196 -1.07 7.60 24.74
C HIS A 196 0.03 7.02 23.85
N ALA A 197 1.29 7.36 24.12
CA ALA A 197 2.42 6.68 23.52
C ALA A 197 2.65 5.32 24.22
N GLN A 198 2.62 4.23 23.44
CA GLN A 198 3.05 2.89 23.85
C GLN A 198 3.98 2.36 22.74
N PRO A 199 5.26 2.77 22.71
CA PRO A 199 6.16 2.53 21.58
C PRO A 199 6.15 1.07 21.10
N PRO A 200 6.01 0.83 19.77
CA PRO A 200 6.03 1.79 18.67
C PRO A 200 4.66 2.43 18.33
N TRP A 201 3.62 2.22 19.14
CA TRP A 201 2.25 2.65 18.85
C TRP A 201 1.86 3.97 19.53
N HIS A 202 0.97 4.70 18.89
CA HIS A 202 0.14 5.75 19.46
C HIS A 202 -1.29 5.23 19.61
N LEU A 203 -1.91 5.46 20.77
CA LEU A 203 -3.24 4.96 21.10
C LEU A 203 -4.19 6.13 21.39
N LEU A 204 -5.29 6.20 20.65
CA LEU A 204 -6.45 7.03 20.96
C LEU A 204 -7.56 6.12 21.51
N ARG A 205 -7.96 6.37 22.76
CA ARG A 205 -9.04 5.64 23.44
C ARG A 205 -10.24 6.55 23.57
N LEU A 206 -11.38 6.10 23.05
CA LEU A 206 -12.62 6.86 23.06
C LEU A 206 -13.75 5.99 23.63
N HIS A 207 -14.72 6.68 24.22
CA HIS A 207 -15.99 6.10 24.62
C HIS A 207 -17.07 7.02 24.08
N VAL A 208 -17.95 6.49 23.23
CA VAL A 208 -19.01 7.25 22.57
C VAL A 208 -20.30 6.44 22.59
N PRO A 209 -21.47 7.08 22.71
CA PRO A 209 -22.76 6.40 22.66
C PRO A 209 -22.92 5.53 21.40
N SER A 210 -23.61 4.40 21.55
CA SER A 210 -23.99 3.57 20.40
C SER A 210 -25.06 4.29 19.57
N ALA A 211 -24.82 4.41 18.27
CA ALA A 211 -25.72 5.00 17.29
C ALA A 211 -25.94 4.07 16.09
N ALA A 212 -26.94 4.36 15.25
CA ALA A 212 -27.18 3.59 14.03
C ALA A 212 -26.04 3.76 13.01
N THR A 213 -25.50 4.97 12.85
CA THR A 213 -24.30 5.26 12.06
C THR A 213 -23.20 5.90 12.91
N SER A 214 -21.94 5.54 12.63
CA SER A 214 -20.78 6.14 13.27
C SER A 214 -19.61 6.26 12.31
N ARG A 215 -19.04 7.47 12.22
CA ARG A 215 -17.87 7.79 11.37
C ARG A 215 -16.87 8.67 12.10
N MET A 216 -15.59 8.37 11.91
CA MET A 216 -14.49 9.19 12.39
C MET A 216 -13.49 9.43 11.27
N THR A 217 -13.05 10.68 11.13
CA THR A 217 -11.92 11.09 10.29
C THR A 217 -10.85 11.65 11.22
N LEU A 218 -9.69 10.99 11.30
CA LEU A 218 -8.58 11.43 12.14
C LEU A 218 -7.33 11.69 11.28
N ARG A 219 -6.77 12.89 11.37
CA ARG A 219 -5.51 13.26 10.73
C ARG A 219 -4.37 13.05 11.71
N VAL A 220 -3.36 12.29 11.33
CA VAL A 220 -2.20 11.96 12.18
C VAL A 220 -0.89 12.28 11.45
N PRO A 221 0.20 12.62 12.17
CA PRO A 221 1.50 12.85 11.56
C PRO A 221 2.09 11.56 10.97
N GLY A 222 2.75 11.69 9.81
CA GLY A 222 3.46 10.62 9.10
C GLY A 222 2.69 10.10 7.87
N GLU A 223 3.34 10.16 6.70
CA GLU A 223 2.76 9.77 5.41
C GLU A 223 2.41 8.28 5.29
N GLN A 224 3.16 7.42 5.98
CA GLN A 224 2.98 5.97 5.92
C GLN A 224 2.81 5.43 7.34
N ILE A 225 1.61 4.95 7.64
CA ILE A 225 1.24 4.40 8.94
C ILE A 225 0.63 3.01 8.80
N THR A 226 0.81 2.19 9.82
CA THR A 226 0.02 0.98 10.04
C THR A 226 -1.04 1.28 11.10
N VAL A 227 -2.30 0.95 10.83
CA VAL A 227 -3.42 1.15 11.75
C VAL A 227 -3.92 -0.20 12.27
N ARG A 228 -4.22 -0.26 13.56
CA ARG A 228 -4.98 -1.33 14.23
C ARG A 228 -6.31 -0.74 14.70
N SER A 229 -7.39 -1.15 14.05
CA SER A 229 -8.76 -0.76 14.35
C SER A 229 -9.46 -1.77 15.28
N PRO A 230 -10.54 -1.37 15.97
CA PRO A 230 -11.35 -2.28 16.78
C PRO A 230 -12.03 -3.37 15.95
N ALA A 231 -12.29 -4.54 16.55
CA ALA A 231 -13.07 -5.60 15.91
C ALA A 231 -14.48 -5.09 15.52
N GLY A 232 -14.97 -5.54 14.36
CA GLY A 232 -16.28 -5.11 13.83
C GLY A 232 -16.32 -3.71 13.20
N THR A 233 -15.18 -3.02 13.08
CA THR A 233 -15.08 -1.71 12.41
C THR A 233 -14.40 -1.82 11.04
N PHE A 234 -14.72 -0.90 10.14
CA PHE A 234 -14.01 -0.74 8.87
C PHE A 234 -13.08 0.47 8.95
N SER A 235 -11.83 0.32 8.52
CA SER A 235 -10.83 1.39 8.53
C SER A 235 -10.10 1.54 7.19
N GLN A 236 -10.05 2.76 6.66
CA GLN A 236 -9.25 3.12 5.49
C GLN A 236 -8.16 4.12 5.89
N VAL A 237 -6.95 3.97 5.32
CA VAL A 237 -5.86 4.94 5.46
C VAL A 237 -5.59 5.58 4.10
N ARG A 238 -5.50 6.91 4.07
CA ARG A 238 -5.11 7.69 2.88
C ARG A 238 -3.92 8.58 3.23
N ARG A 239 -2.94 8.67 2.34
CA ARG A 239 -1.87 9.69 2.45
C ARG A 239 -2.47 11.07 2.22
N GLN A 240 -1.87 12.10 2.81
CA GLN A 240 -2.22 13.49 2.55
C GLN A 240 -1.00 14.23 1.97
N ASP A 241 -1.26 15.25 1.15
CA ASP A 241 -0.23 16.07 0.50
C ASP A 241 0.57 16.94 1.49
N ASP A 242 0.10 17.04 2.74
CA ASP A 242 0.69 17.79 3.85
C ASP A 242 1.74 16.99 4.67
N GLY A 243 2.12 15.79 4.20
CA GLY A 243 3.05 14.89 4.93
C GLY A 243 2.38 14.06 6.04
N GLY A 244 1.07 14.19 6.21
CA GLY A 244 0.27 13.42 7.15
C GLY A 244 -0.42 12.20 6.55
N ALA A 245 -1.17 11.49 7.39
CA ALA A 245 -2.09 10.44 6.98
C ALA A 245 -3.49 10.68 7.57
N ARG A 246 -4.51 10.38 6.77
CA ARG A 246 -5.92 10.40 7.16
C ARG A 246 -6.39 8.98 7.43
N ILE A 247 -6.88 8.74 8.64
CA ILE A 247 -7.56 7.52 9.05
C ILE A 247 -9.06 7.78 8.99
N GLU A 248 -9.78 7.02 8.19
CA GLU A 248 -11.25 7.00 8.18
C GLU A 248 -11.72 5.70 8.84
N LEU A 249 -12.55 5.79 9.87
CA LEU A 249 -13.07 4.68 10.66
C LEU A 249 -14.60 4.70 10.68
N PHE A 250 -15.23 3.54 10.48
CA PHE A 250 -16.69 3.40 10.39
C PHE A 250 -17.19 2.26 11.29
N GLY A 251 -18.37 2.43 11.87
CA GLY A 251 -19.08 1.37 12.59
C GLY A 251 -18.60 1.10 14.03
N PHE A 252 -17.80 2.00 14.61
CA PHE A 252 -17.42 1.92 16.03
C PHE A 252 -18.63 2.15 16.95
N ARG A 253 -18.58 1.56 18.14
CA ARG A 253 -19.63 1.63 19.16
C ARG A 253 -19.00 1.68 20.54
N ASP A 254 -19.70 2.28 21.50
CA ASP A 254 -19.33 2.28 22.92
C ASP A 254 -17.84 2.66 23.14
N ARG A 255 -17.07 1.81 23.81
CA ARG A 255 -15.63 1.99 24.00
C ARG A 255 -14.84 1.40 22.84
N PHE A 256 -13.93 2.19 22.28
CA PHE A 256 -13.01 1.73 21.25
C PHE A 256 -11.59 2.27 21.41
N GLU A 257 -10.62 1.50 20.92
CA GLU A 257 -9.20 1.86 20.85
C GLU A 257 -8.76 1.87 19.39
N LEU A 258 -8.33 3.04 18.91
CA LEU A 258 -7.61 3.16 17.65
C LEU A 258 -6.12 3.24 17.96
N ALA A 259 -5.32 2.35 17.37
CA ALA A 259 -3.87 2.42 17.47
C ALA A 259 -3.23 2.61 16.10
N TRP A 260 -2.19 3.44 15.99
CA TRP A 260 -1.39 3.58 14.79
C TRP A 260 0.10 3.67 15.10
N LYS A 261 0.93 3.31 14.14
CA LYS A 261 2.39 3.46 14.21
C LYS A 261 2.94 3.88 12.85
N PRO A 262 4.11 4.53 12.77
CA PRO A 262 4.84 4.65 11.51
C PRO A 262 5.03 3.27 10.87
N ALA A 263 4.70 3.16 9.58
CA ALA A 263 5.05 2.00 8.80
C ALA A 263 6.56 2.03 8.50
N PRO A 264 7.26 0.88 8.49
CA PRO A 264 8.65 0.86 8.04
C PRO A 264 8.69 1.31 6.58
N GLN A 265 9.31 2.46 6.33
CA GLN A 265 9.52 2.97 4.99
C GLN A 265 10.46 2.01 4.27
N ARG A 266 9.90 1.11 3.43
CA ARG A 266 10.68 0.21 2.59
C ARG A 266 11.48 1.08 1.63
N GLN A 267 12.75 1.33 1.94
CA GLN A 267 13.71 1.88 1.00
C GLN A 267 13.87 0.88 -0.15
N VAL A 268 13.05 1.03 -1.19
CA VAL A 268 13.34 0.44 -2.50
C VAL A 268 14.68 1.05 -2.92
N ALA A 269 15.70 0.22 -3.06
CA ALA A 269 17.00 0.66 -3.51
C ALA A 269 16.83 1.31 -4.90
N ALA A 270 17.42 2.49 -5.11
CA ALA A 270 17.32 3.16 -6.40
C ALA A 270 17.90 2.27 -7.52
N PRO A 271 17.21 2.11 -8.66
CA PRO A 271 17.57 1.13 -9.67
C PRO A 271 18.97 1.37 -10.25
N ARG A 272 19.82 0.35 -10.22
CA ARG A 272 21.17 0.37 -10.79
C ARG A 272 21.18 -0.20 -12.20
N LEU A 273 20.87 0.65 -13.17
CA LEU A 273 20.62 0.25 -14.55
C LEU A 273 21.91 -0.02 -15.35
N ILE A 274 21.91 -1.13 -16.11
CA ILE A 274 22.85 -1.44 -17.20
C ILE A 274 22.04 -1.51 -18.50
N VAL A 275 22.55 -0.87 -19.55
CA VAL A 275 21.85 -0.73 -20.83
C VAL A 275 22.69 -1.25 -22.00
N HIS A 276 22.05 -2.07 -22.82
CA HIS A 276 22.55 -2.54 -24.10
C HIS A 276 21.60 -2.13 -25.21
N SER A 277 22.02 -1.23 -26.09
CA SER A 277 21.23 -0.82 -27.25
C SER A 277 21.82 -1.35 -28.56
N LEU A 278 20.97 -1.80 -29.46
CA LEU A 278 21.31 -2.04 -30.85
C LEU A 278 20.50 -1.08 -31.71
N PHE A 279 21.17 -0.31 -32.54
CA PHE A 279 20.57 0.50 -33.59
C PHE A 279 20.70 -0.24 -34.93
N VAL A 280 19.63 -0.29 -35.71
CA VAL A 280 19.63 -0.77 -37.10
C VAL A 280 19.16 0.39 -37.96
N LEU A 281 20.04 0.86 -38.84
CA LEU A 281 19.84 2.03 -39.68
C LEU A 281 19.61 1.60 -41.12
N GLU A 282 18.53 2.11 -41.70
CA GLU A 282 18.15 1.93 -43.10
C GLU A 282 17.92 3.29 -43.75
N ALA A 283 18.41 3.48 -44.98
CA ALA A 283 18.28 4.74 -45.71
C ALA A 283 17.89 4.49 -47.16
N THR A 284 16.88 5.24 -47.61
CA THR A 284 16.42 5.30 -49.00
C THR A 284 16.69 6.69 -49.56
N ARG A 285 16.25 6.96 -50.80
CA ARG A 285 16.36 8.30 -51.41
C ARG A 285 15.47 9.35 -50.76
N GLU A 286 14.46 8.91 -50.01
CA GLU A 286 13.35 9.73 -49.49
C GLU A 286 13.29 9.77 -47.94
N ALA A 287 13.89 8.80 -47.26
CA ALA A 287 13.82 8.68 -45.81
C ALA A 287 15.01 7.96 -45.17
N VAL A 288 15.17 8.18 -43.87
CA VAL A 288 16.00 7.37 -42.98
C VAL A 288 15.12 6.80 -41.87
N ALA A 289 15.15 5.49 -41.73
CA ALA A 289 14.54 4.76 -40.62
C ALA A 289 15.64 4.25 -39.68
N VAL A 290 15.39 4.32 -38.37
CA VAL A 290 16.28 3.71 -37.37
C VAL A 290 15.44 2.93 -36.37
N GLU A 291 15.60 1.62 -36.36
CA GLU A 291 15.03 0.74 -35.35
C GLU A 291 16.05 0.58 -34.22
N VAL A 292 15.60 0.64 -32.97
CA VAL A 292 16.49 0.47 -31.81
C VAL A 292 15.89 -0.51 -30.81
N VAL A 293 16.58 -1.63 -30.59
CA VAL A 293 16.27 -2.55 -29.49
C VAL A 293 17.17 -2.19 -28.31
N GLN A 294 16.57 -1.76 -27.19
CA GLN A 294 17.26 -1.33 -25.98
C GLN A 294 16.87 -2.23 -24.81
N GLN A 295 17.81 -3.03 -24.35
CA GLN A 295 17.67 -3.89 -23.18
C GLN A 295 18.21 -3.17 -21.95
N VAL A 296 17.35 -3.02 -20.92
CA VAL A 296 17.62 -2.28 -19.69
C VAL A 296 17.46 -3.26 -18.52
N ALA A 297 18.58 -3.64 -17.89
CA ALA A 297 18.59 -4.54 -16.75
C ALA A 297 18.89 -3.77 -15.45
N SER A 298 18.17 -4.09 -14.37
CA SER A 298 18.53 -3.61 -13.03
C SER A 298 19.48 -4.59 -12.34
N THR A 299 20.53 -4.06 -11.70
CA THR A 299 21.45 -4.85 -10.84
C THR A 299 21.15 -4.72 -9.35
N ALA A 300 20.27 -3.79 -8.97
CA ALA A 300 19.74 -3.62 -7.62
C ALA A 300 18.55 -2.64 -7.70
N GLY A 301 17.44 -2.95 -7.04
CA GLY A 301 16.22 -2.14 -7.10
C GLY A 301 15.30 -2.51 -8.27
N GLU A 302 14.02 -2.19 -8.14
CA GLU A 302 13.01 -2.37 -9.18
C GLU A 302 12.98 -1.17 -10.14
N ILE A 303 12.63 -1.42 -11.40
CA ILE A 303 12.36 -0.41 -12.43
C ILE A 303 10.84 -0.24 -12.52
N ASP A 304 10.31 0.92 -12.12
CA ASP A 304 8.91 1.30 -12.36
C ASP A 304 8.75 2.25 -13.57
N ARG A 305 9.81 3.01 -13.86
CA ARG A 305 9.85 4.09 -14.85
C ARG A 305 11.26 4.25 -15.41
N LEU A 306 11.34 4.58 -16.70
CA LEU A 306 12.59 4.92 -17.37
C LEU A 306 12.50 6.32 -17.99
N VAL A 307 13.56 7.11 -17.88
CA VAL A 307 13.66 8.42 -18.56
C VAL A 307 14.75 8.31 -19.61
N VAL A 308 14.38 8.46 -20.88
CA VAL A 308 15.26 8.25 -22.03
C VAL A 308 15.40 9.54 -22.84
N THR A 309 16.62 9.84 -23.27
CA THR A 309 16.92 11.03 -24.08
C THR A 309 16.99 10.67 -25.56
N LEU A 310 16.03 11.15 -26.35
CA LEU A 310 15.89 10.89 -27.78
C LEU A 310 17.09 11.39 -28.62
N PRO A 311 17.34 10.83 -29.81
CA PRO A 311 18.30 11.35 -30.78
C PRO A 311 18.08 12.83 -31.10
N SER A 312 19.12 13.52 -31.58
CA SER A 312 19.05 14.96 -31.89
C SER A 312 18.37 15.27 -33.22
N GLN A 313 18.40 14.32 -34.18
CA GLN A 313 17.93 14.54 -35.55
C GLN A 313 16.57 13.93 -35.87
N PHE A 314 15.99 13.14 -34.97
CA PHE A 314 14.71 12.45 -35.16
C PHE A 314 13.64 13.11 -34.29
N ARG A 315 12.49 13.43 -34.90
CA ARG A 315 11.34 14.06 -34.22
C ARG A 315 10.15 13.13 -34.12
N GLU A 316 9.96 12.30 -35.13
CA GLU A 316 8.94 11.26 -35.17
C GLU A 316 9.55 9.96 -34.65
N PHE A 317 8.88 9.40 -33.64
CA PHE A 317 9.28 8.15 -33.01
C PHE A 317 8.06 7.43 -32.45
N ASP A 318 8.21 6.12 -32.27
CA ASP A 318 7.32 5.31 -31.44
C ASP A 318 8.14 4.42 -30.51
N VAL A 319 7.52 3.92 -29.44
CA VAL A 319 8.15 3.02 -28.46
C VAL A 319 7.18 1.96 -27.95
N HIS A 320 7.61 0.71 -28.05
CA HIS A 320 6.83 -0.47 -27.70
C HIS A 320 7.66 -1.48 -26.90
N GLY A 321 6.99 -2.38 -26.20
CA GLY A 321 7.60 -3.49 -25.48
C GLY A 321 6.54 -4.20 -24.63
N GLU A 322 6.78 -5.46 -24.28
CA GLU A 322 5.83 -6.25 -23.47
C GLU A 322 5.56 -5.62 -22.10
N SER A 323 6.58 -5.00 -21.50
CA SER A 323 6.47 -4.30 -20.21
C SER A 323 6.03 -2.84 -20.33
N VAL A 324 5.83 -2.30 -21.54
CA VAL A 324 5.57 -0.85 -21.74
C VAL A 324 4.08 -0.55 -21.64
N ALA A 325 3.68 0.24 -20.64
CA ALA A 325 2.31 0.74 -20.51
C ALA A 325 2.06 1.99 -21.37
N GLY A 326 3.10 2.78 -21.63
CA GLY A 326 3.05 3.97 -22.47
C GLY A 326 4.23 4.90 -22.24
N PHE A 327 4.18 6.09 -22.84
CA PHE A 327 5.22 7.10 -22.68
C PHE A 327 4.65 8.52 -22.57
N ARG A 328 5.44 9.43 -21.98
CA ARG A 328 5.14 10.86 -21.88
C ARG A 328 6.36 11.68 -22.26
N ILE A 329 6.17 12.75 -23.03
CA ILE A 329 7.24 13.70 -23.40
C ILE A 329 7.28 14.79 -22.33
N ASP A 330 8.47 15.15 -21.84
CA ASP A 330 8.68 16.27 -20.93
C ASP A 330 8.46 17.61 -21.67
N PRO A 331 7.46 18.44 -21.32
CA PRO A 331 7.20 19.71 -22.01
C PRO A 331 8.35 20.72 -21.90
N SER A 332 9.16 20.64 -20.83
CA SER A 332 10.33 21.50 -20.63
C SER A 332 11.55 21.05 -21.43
N SER A 333 11.57 19.76 -21.81
CA SER A 333 12.69 19.10 -22.45
C SER A 333 12.16 18.08 -23.47
N PRO A 334 11.73 18.50 -24.69
CA PRO A 334 11.02 17.62 -25.64
C PRO A 334 11.85 16.43 -26.17
N ARG A 335 13.16 16.39 -25.89
CA ARG A 335 14.01 15.20 -26.12
C ARG A 335 14.01 14.21 -24.97
N ARG A 336 13.37 14.48 -23.83
CA ARG A 336 13.29 13.55 -22.69
C ARG A 336 11.91 12.90 -22.69
N VAL A 337 11.92 11.58 -22.84
CA VAL A 337 10.73 10.73 -22.83
C VAL A 337 10.74 9.89 -21.57
N GLN A 338 9.65 9.93 -20.84
CA GLN A 338 9.41 9.09 -19.69
C GLN A 338 8.57 7.88 -20.14
N VAL A 339 9.18 6.71 -20.15
CA VAL A 339 8.50 5.42 -20.40
C VAL A 339 7.97 4.89 -19.08
N GLU A 340 6.69 4.53 -19.05
CA GLU A 340 6.01 3.97 -17.88
C GLU A 340 5.81 2.46 -18.11
N LEU A 341 6.16 1.66 -17.11
CA LEU A 341 6.02 0.20 -17.20
C LEU A 341 4.66 -0.25 -16.66
N ASN A 342 4.16 -1.39 -17.15
CA ASN A 342 2.91 -1.99 -16.68
C ASN A 342 3.02 -2.45 -15.22
N HIS A 343 4.15 -3.07 -14.86
CA HIS A 343 4.50 -3.51 -13.51
C HIS A 343 5.97 -3.18 -13.20
N PRO A 344 6.35 -2.99 -11.92
CA PRO A 344 7.76 -2.85 -11.54
C PRO A 344 8.57 -4.10 -11.92
N ALA A 345 9.66 -3.92 -12.66
CA ALA A 345 10.52 -5.00 -13.15
C ALA A 345 11.81 -5.12 -12.32
N SER A 346 12.15 -6.34 -11.91
CA SER A 346 13.46 -6.64 -11.26
C SER A 346 14.51 -7.17 -12.24
N ASP A 347 14.09 -7.45 -13.46
CA ASP A 347 14.80 -8.18 -14.50
C ASP A 347 15.14 -7.27 -15.70
N THR A 348 15.20 -7.81 -16.92
CA THR A 348 15.58 -7.06 -18.13
C THR A 348 14.35 -6.59 -18.89
N VAL A 349 14.15 -5.28 -18.95
CA VAL A 349 13.11 -4.64 -19.75
C VAL A 349 13.63 -4.43 -21.17
N GLU A 350 12.88 -4.87 -22.19
CA GLU A 350 13.18 -4.60 -23.59
C GLU A 350 12.29 -3.48 -24.14
N LEU A 351 12.92 -2.40 -24.61
CA LEU A 351 12.27 -1.28 -25.30
C LEU A 351 12.62 -1.35 -26.80
N LYS A 352 11.60 -1.37 -27.65
CA LYS A 352 11.73 -1.30 -29.10
C LYS A 352 11.30 0.08 -29.55
N TRP A 353 12.24 0.83 -30.11
CA TRP A 353 12.00 2.16 -30.64
C TRP A 353 12.05 2.14 -32.16
N THR A 354 11.19 2.92 -32.79
CA THR A 354 11.26 3.18 -34.24
C THR A 354 11.38 4.68 -34.42
N PHE A 355 12.39 5.13 -35.17
CA PHE A 355 12.59 6.52 -35.53
C PHE A 355 12.49 6.70 -37.04
N TRP A 356 11.87 7.79 -37.47
CA TRP A 356 11.77 8.13 -38.88
C TRP A 356 12.09 9.60 -39.14
N LYS A 357 12.62 9.87 -40.33
CA LYS A 357 12.91 11.21 -40.82
C LYS A 357 12.89 11.23 -42.36
N PRO A 358 12.24 12.21 -43.01
CA PRO A 358 12.34 12.41 -44.45
C PRO A 358 13.71 13.02 -44.81
N VAL A 359 14.28 12.60 -45.94
CA VAL A 359 15.57 13.05 -46.48
C VAL A 359 15.46 13.17 -47.99
N ALA A 360 15.90 14.28 -48.58
CA ALA A 360 16.08 14.40 -50.02
C ALA A 360 17.58 14.28 -50.36
N LEU A 361 17.94 13.30 -51.20
CA LEU A 361 19.33 13.06 -51.63
C LEU A 361 19.69 13.77 -52.95
N ASP A 362 19.34 15.06 -53.07
CA ASP A 362 19.77 15.94 -54.16
C ASP A 362 21.27 16.30 -54.07
N GLY A 363 21.92 15.95 -52.96
CA GLY A 363 23.34 16.08 -52.71
C GLY A 363 23.77 15.29 -51.46
N PRO A 364 25.03 15.42 -51.02
CA PRO A 364 25.53 14.70 -49.85
C PRO A 364 24.87 15.18 -48.54
N VAL A 365 24.03 14.35 -47.94
CA VAL A 365 23.36 14.65 -46.66
C VAL A 365 24.19 14.13 -45.49
N THR A 366 24.33 14.93 -44.43
CA THR A 366 24.97 14.49 -43.18
C THR A 366 23.92 14.05 -42.16
N LEU A 367 24.05 12.82 -41.69
CA LEU A 367 23.22 12.22 -40.65
C LEU A 367 24.06 12.01 -39.38
N LEU A 368 23.54 12.41 -38.23
CA LEU A 368 24.13 12.12 -36.93
C LEU A 368 23.30 11.05 -36.22
N VAL A 369 23.94 9.94 -35.88
CA VAL A 369 23.37 8.92 -34.99
C VAL A 369 23.92 9.20 -33.59
N ASP A 370 23.01 9.61 -32.68
CA ASP A 370 23.27 9.94 -31.28
C ASP A 370 22.06 9.58 -30.40
N GLY A 371 22.20 9.70 -29.07
CA GLY A 371 21.08 9.60 -28.13
C GLY A 371 20.65 8.17 -27.75
N LEU A 372 19.41 8.03 -27.29
CA LEU A 372 18.86 6.94 -26.47
C LEU A 372 19.63 6.69 -25.17
N GLU A 373 19.94 7.79 -24.48
CA GLU A 373 20.54 7.75 -23.14
C GLU A 373 19.47 7.53 -22.08
N VAL A 374 19.55 6.42 -21.34
CA VAL A 374 18.72 6.17 -20.16
C VAL A 374 19.31 6.90 -18.96
N ALA A 375 18.53 7.77 -18.33
CA ALA A 375 18.95 8.53 -17.16
C ALA A 375 19.27 7.59 -15.98
N GLY A 376 20.36 7.88 -15.26
CA GLY A 376 20.79 7.08 -14.10
C GLY A 376 21.50 5.76 -14.43
N ALA A 377 21.57 5.34 -15.70
CA ALA A 377 22.26 4.11 -16.06
C ALA A 377 23.78 4.20 -15.88
N GLN A 378 24.34 3.25 -15.14
CA GLN A 378 25.75 3.20 -14.76
C GLN A 378 26.65 2.80 -15.94
N ARG A 379 26.10 1.98 -16.84
CA ARG A 379 26.78 1.53 -18.06
C ARG A 379 25.79 1.50 -19.21
N GLN A 380 26.15 2.16 -20.31
CA GLN A 380 25.37 2.19 -21.53
C GLN A 380 26.30 1.90 -22.71
N THR A 381 26.07 0.79 -23.40
CA THR A 381 26.92 0.30 -24.50
C THR A 381 26.06 -0.28 -25.60
N GLY A 382 26.62 -0.53 -26.77
CA GLY A 382 25.81 -1.05 -27.86
C GLY A 382 26.50 -1.12 -29.20
N ALA A 383 25.68 -1.30 -30.23
CA ALA A 383 26.13 -1.35 -31.62
C ALA A 383 25.20 -0.53 -32.54
N VAL A 384 25.75 -0.13 -33.68
CA VAL A 384 25.02 0.44 -34.81
C VAL A 384 25.30 -0.44 -36.03
N ALA A 385 24.26 -1.09 -36.55
CA ALA A 385 24.27 -1.80 -37.82
C ALA A 385 23.72 -0.87 -38.91
N ILE A 386 24.32 -0.88 -40.09
CA ILE A 386 23.86 -0.13 -41.26
C ILE A 386 23.49 -1.13 -42.35
N GLN A 387 22.23 -1.09 -42.78
CA GLN A 387 21.72 -1.92 -43.86
C GLN A 387 22.27 -1.43 -45.21
N VAL A 388 22.57 -2.37 -46.12
CA VAL A 388 22.88 -2.07 -47.52
C VAL A 388 21.61 -1.57 -48.19
N SER A 389 21.76 -0.53 -49.01
CA SER A 389 20.70 0.05 -49.83
C SER A 389 21.23 0.13 -51.27
N GLU A 390 20.44 -0.32 -52.24
CA GLU A 390 20.82 -0.29 -53.66
C GLU A 390 20.95 1.15 -54.18
N ASP A 391 20.22 2.08 -53.55
CA ASP A 391 20.08 3.47 -53.97
C ASP A 391 20.96 4.47 -53.22
N VAL A 392 21.52 4.08 -52.08
CA VAL A 392 22.19 4.99 -51.15
C VAL A 392 23.53 4.44 -50.70
N ARG A 393 24.60 5.16 -51.03
CA ARG A 393 25.93 4.95 -50.46
C ARG A 393 26.04 5.71 -49.14
N ILE A 394 26.26 4.96 -48.06
CA ILE A 394 26.46 5.49 -46.70
C ILE A 394 27.95 5.38 -46.36
N ARG A 395 28.59 6.49 -45.99
CA ARG A 395 30.01 6.54 -45.61
C ARG A 395 30.19 7.26 -44.28
N ARG A 396 30.95 6.70 -43.35
CA ARG A 396 31.38 7.39 -42.13
C ARG A 396 32.21 8.64 -42.46
N LEU A 397 31.93 9.75 -41.80
CA LEU A 397 32.80 10.92 -41.80
C LEU A 397 33.71 10.86 -40.58
N GLU A 398 35.02 10.73 -40.78
CA GLU A 398 36.01 10.71 -39.71
C GLU A 398 36.19 12.07 -39.04
N ARG A 399 35.19 12.46 -38.24
CA ARG A 399 35.32 13.49 -37.21
C ARG A 399 35.84 12.86 -35.92
N LYS A 400 36.10 13.67 -34.89
CA LYS A 400 36.48 13.23 -33.53
C LYS A 400 35.29 12.55 -32.82
N GLU A 401 34.84 11.43 -33.36
CA GLU A 401 33.75 10.60 -32.82
C GLU A 401 34.17 10.01 -31.48
N ARG A 402 33.29 10.12 -30.49
CA ARG A 402 33.58 9.70 -29.12
C ARG A 402 33.02 8.31 -28.88
N PHE A 403 33.88 7.42 -28.39
CA PHE A 403 33.52 6.07 -27.92
C PHE A 403 32.94 5.11 -28.98
N VAL A 404 33.07 5.42 -30.29
CA VAL A 404 32.61 4.56 -31.40
C VAL A 404 33.79 3.98 -32.18
N LEU A 405 33.81 2.65 -32.35
CA LEU A 405 34.78 1.94 -33.21
C LEU A 405 34.07 1.12 -34.29
N PRO A 406 34.63 1.00 -35.51
CA PRO A 406 34.16 0.04 -36.50
C PRO A 406 34.45 -1.39 -36.00
N VAL A 407 33.55 -2.33 -36.30
CA VAL A 407 33.67 -3.75 -35.95
C VAL A 407 33.28 -4.62 -37.15
N SER A 408 33.58 -5.93 -37.12
CA SER A 408 33.06 -6.83 -38.14
C SER A 408 31.54 -6.96 -37.99
N VAL A 409 30.83 -7.02 -39.11
CA VAL A 409 29.40 -7.38 -39.12
C VAL A 409 29.18 -8.75 -38.44
N ARG A 410 30.17 -9.65 -38.49
CA ARG A 410 30.15 -10.95 -37.80
C ARG A 410 30.20 -10.83 -36.27
N ASP A 411 30.73 -9.74 -35.73
CA ASP A 411 30.82 -9.50 -34.28
C ASP A 411 29.45 -9.12 -33.67
N LEU A 412 28.47 -8.79 -34.51
CA LEU A 412 27.10 -8.48 -34.10
C LEU A 412 26.23 -9.72 -33.83
N LYS A 413 26.74 -10.93 -34.07
CA LYS A 413 26.01 -12.20 -33.86
C LYS A 413 25.54 -12.44 -32.42
N SER A 414 26.05 -11.68 -31.44
CA SER A 414 25.58 -11.69 -30.06
C SER A 414 24.18 -11.07 -29.88
N PHE A 415 23.71 -10.26 -30.82
CA PHE A 415 22.36 -9.69 -30.80
C PHE A 415 21.38 -10.63 -31.48
N ALA A 416 20.44 -11.20 -30.70
CA ALA A 416 19.45 -12.15 -31.21
C ALA A 416 18.59 -11.56 -32.35
N SER A 417 18.20 -10.29 -32.22
CA SER A 417 17.42 -9.51 -33.19
C SER A 417 18.09 -9.27 -34.54
N LEU A 418 19.38 -9.59 -34.69
CA LEU A 418 20.10 -9.46 -35.97
C LEU A 418 20.32 -10.78 -36.70
N ARG A 419 20.02 -11.94 -36.10
CA ARG A 419 20.44 -13.24 -36.68
C ARG A 419 19.91 -13.47 -38.09
N GLU A 420 18.68 -13.03 -38.37
CA GLU A 420 18.01 -13.13 -39.66
C GLU A 420 18.63 -12.15 -40.68
N ARG A 421 18.59 -10.84 -40.41
CA ARG A 421 19.26 -9.78 -41.23
C ARG A 421 20.75 -10.02 -41.48
N LEU A 422 21.47 -10.70 -40.58
CA LEU A 422 22.88 -11.10 -40.75
C LEU A 422 23.06 -12.34 -41.64
N ALA A 423 22.05 -13.22 -41.73
CA ALA A 423 22.07 -14.38 -42.62
C ALA A 423 21.84 -13.94 -44.08
N ASP A 424 20.94 -12.98 -44.30
CA ASP A 424 20.59 -12.45 -45.62
C ASP A 424 21.65 -11.50 -46.22
N GLY A 425 22.74 -11.24 -45.49
CA GLY A 425 23.81 -10.33 -45.93
C GLY A 425 23.40 -8.85 -45.95
N ALA A 426 22.23 -8.50 -45.41
CA ALA A 426 21.65 -7.16 -45.51
C ALA A 426 22.46 -6.07 -44.79
N ILE A 427 23.36 -6.40 -43.86
CA ILE A 427 24.17 -5.42 -43.11
C ILE A 427 25.55 -5.23 -43.74
N GLY A 428 25.81 -4.03 -44.24
CA GLY A 428 27.07 -3.70 -44.93
C GLY A 428 28.15 -3.11 -44.02
N GLN A 429 27.77 -2.37 -42.97
CA GLN A 429 28.69 -1.73 -42.03
C GLN A 429 28.21 -1.90 -40.58
N ALA A 430 29.16 -2.01 -39.66
CA ALA A 430 28.89 -2.21 -38.24
C ALA A 430 29.83 -1.37 -37.36
N TYR A 431 29.29 -0.79 -36.31
CA TYR A 431 30.01 -0.02 -35.29
C TYR A 431 29.62 -0.48 -33.90
N ARG A 432 30.55 -0.36 -32.95
CA ARG A 432 30.31 -0.60 -31.53
C ARG A 432 30.59 0.66 -30.74
N PHE A 433 29.70 1.00 -29.81
CA PHE A 433 29.90 2.10 -28.88
C PHE A 433 30.02 1.61 -27.43
N PHE A 434 30.96 2.21 -26.69
CA PHE A 434 31.36 1.75 -25.36
C PHE A 434 30.88 2.65 -24.21
N ARG A 435 30.29 3.81 -24.54
CA ARG A 435 29.74 4.76 -23.56
C ARG A 435 28.79 5.75 -24.25
N GLN A 436 27.76 6.18 -23.53
CA GLN A 436 26.93 7.33 -23.88
C GLN A 436 27.42 8.64 -23.21
N PRO A 437 27.25 9.82 -23.84
CA PRO A 437 26.80 10.03 -25.22
C PRO A 437 27.83 9.54 -26.25
N PHE A 438 27.38 8.74 -27.23
CA PHE A 438 28.15 8.45 -28.45
C PHE A 438 27.71 9.38 -29.59
N GLN A 439 28.57 9.52 -30.60
CA GLN A 439 28.27 10.25 -31.84
C GLN A 439 28.89 9.52 -33.02
N LEU A 440 28.08 9.11 -33.99
CA LEU A 440 28.49 8.53 -35.27
C LEU A 440 27.96 9.44 -36.40
N THR A 441 28.86 10.02 -37.19
CA THR A 441 28.53 10.93 -38.28
C THR A 441 28.62 10.19 -39.61
N LEU A 442 27.50 10.11 -40.32
CA LEU A 442 27.38 9.45 -41.60
C LEU A 442 27.10 10.48 -42.70
N GLN A 443 27.66 10.24 -43.88
CA GLN A 443 27.34 10.93 -45.11
C GLN A 443 26.57 9.98 -46.02
N LEU A 444 25.37 10.41 -46.41
CA LEU A 444 24.49 9.72 -47.34
C LEU A 444 24.66 10.39 -48.71
N THR A 445 24.88 9.58 -49.73
CA THR A 445 24.97 10.01 -51.12
C THR A 445 24.16 9.06 -52.00
N ARG A 446 23.37 9.61 -52.92
CA ARG A 446 22.67 8.82 -53.94
C ARG A 446 23.67 8.00 -54.74
N LEU A 447 23.35 6.73 -54.99
CA LEU A 447 24.02 5.92 -56.00
C LEU A 447 23.38 6.22 -57.35
N GLU A 448 24.22 6.54 -58.34
CA GLU A 448 23.79 6.52 -59.74
C GLU A 448 23.91 5.07 -60.24
N PRO A 449 22.86 4.52 -60.88
CA PRO A 449 22.95 3.20 -61.49
C PRO A 449 24.00 3.23 -62.62
N VAL A 450 24.94 2.28 -62.57
CA VAL A 450 25.90 2.05 -63.63
C VAL A 450 25.24 1.15 -64.66
N TRP A 451 24.95 1.71 -65.84
CA TRP A 451 24.37 1.01 -66.99
C TRP A 451 25.47 0.49 -67.93
#